data_AF-A0A2U1LI59-F1
#
_entry.id   AF-A0A2U1LI59-F1
#
_cell.length_a   1.000
_cell.length_b   1.000
_cell.length_c   1.000
_cell.angle_alpha   90.00
_cell.angle_beta   90.00
_cell.angle_gamma   90.00
#
_symmetry.space_group_name_H-M   'P 1'
#
loop_
_entity.id
_entity.type
_entity.pdbx_description
1 polymer ?
#
loop_
_entity_poly.entity_id
_entity_poly.type
_entity_poly.pdbx_seq_one_letter_code
_entity_poly.pdbx_strand_id
1 'polypeptide(L)'
;MARGHDWINTTLPDELLLEIFRNLDSKSTRDAMSLMCRRWLSLERFSSDTIRIGSSGSPEALVDLLARRFTNVKNVYIDERLSVSLPVDFVSYWDMGFVKDGV
;
A
#
# COMPACT_ATOMS: atom_id res chain seq x y z
N MET A 1 10.25 -11.49 29.43
CA MET A 1 10.21 -10.90 28.07
C MET A 1 10.21 -9.39 28.23
N ALA A 2 11.35 -8.74 28.02
CA ALA A 2 11.39 -7.28 28.01
C ALA A 2 10.64 -6.79 26.77
N ARG A 3 9.48 -6.14 26.96
CA ARG A 3 8.89 -5.36 25.87
C ARG A 3 9.84 -4.19 25.64
N GLY A 4 10.49 -4.15 24.48
CA GLY A 4 11.32 -3.00 24.11
C GLY A 4 10.47 -1.73 24.23
N HIS A 5 11.06 -0.67 24.79
CA HIS A 5 10.38 0.62 24.83
C HIS A 5 10.30 1.17 23.41
N ASP A 6 9.10 1.58 23.00
CA ASP A 6 8.83 2.08 21.65
C ASP A 6 9.25 3.56 21.53
N TRP A 7 10.55 3.80 21.50
CA TRP A 7 11.14 5.14 21.42
C TRP A 7 10.70 5.90 20.16
N ILE A 8 10.47 5.18 19.06
CA ILE A 8 10.12 5.81 17.79
C ILE A 8 8.73 6.43 17.88
N ASN A 9 7.74 5.69 18.39
CA ASN A 9 6.39 6.23 18.49
C ASN A 9 6.19 7.18 19.69
N THR A 10 6.98 7.05 20.77
CA THR A 10 6.78 7.86 21.99
C THR A 10 7.63 9.12 22.05
N THR A 11 8.84 9.11 21.47
CA THR A 11 9.85 10.14 21.73
C THR A 11 10.23 10.92 20.49
N LEU A 12 10.24 10.27 19.33
CA LEU A 12 10.64 10.93 18.09
C LEU A 12 9.54 11.92 17.64
N PRO A 13 9.84 13.19 17.35
CA PRO A 13 8.90 14.13 16.73
C PRO A 13 8.50 13.72 15.31
N ASP A 14 7.37 14.26 14.82
CA ASP A 14 6.83 13.95 13.50
C ASP A 14 7.77 14.41 12.37
N GLU A 15 8.47 15.54 12.54
CA GLU A 15 9.40 16.10 11.57
C GLU A 15 10.57 15.15 11.29
N LEU A 16 11.09 14.50 12.33
CA LEU A 16 12.17 13.52 12.21
C LEU A 16 11.65 12.19 11.63
N LEU A 17 10.42 11.80 11.95
CA LEU A 17 9.81 10.62 11.33
C LEU A 17 9.60 10.84 9.82
N LEU A 18 9.21 12.05 9.42
CA LEU A 18 9.11 12.46 8.01
C LEU A 18 10.47 12.44 7.32
N GLU A 19 11.55 12.85 7.99
CA GLU A 19 12.92 12.69 7.49
C GLU A 19 13.27 11.23 7.22
N ILE A 20 12.92 10.32 8.13
CA ILE A 20 13.11 8.88 7.91
C ILE A 20 12.31 8.42 6.70
N PHE A 21 11.04 8.82 6.59
CA PHE A 21 10.17 8.42 5.47
C PHE A 21 10.69 8.90 4.11
N ARG A 22 11.33 10.08 4.06
CA ARG A 22 11.96 10.60 2.84
C ARG A 22 13.15 9.78 2.36
N ASN A 23 13.80 9.03 3.23
CA ASN A 23 14.93 8.16 2.89
C ASN A 23 14.48 6.72 2.52
N LEU A 24 13.16 6.46 2.47
CA LEU A 24 12.61 5.15 2.14
C LEU A 24 12.01 5.19 0.74
N ASP A 25 12.84 4.81 -0.23
CA ASP A 25 12.56 5.04 -1.66
C ASP A 25 11.65 3.98 -2.29
N SER A 26 11.54 2.81 -1.66
CA SER A 26 10.75 1.71 -2.22
C SER A 26 9.27 1.86 -1.86
N LYS A 27 8.39 1.70 -2.86
CA LYS A 27 6.93 1.70 -2.66
C LYS A 27 6.51 0.66 -1.61
N SER A 28 7.06 -0.55 -1.67
CA SER A 28 6.69 -1.63 -0.74
C SER A 28 7.05 -1.31 0.70
N THR A 29 8.19 -0.65 0.94
CA THR A 29 8.57 -0.18 2.28
C THR A 29 7.60 0.89 2.77
N ARG A 30 7.25 1.87 1.94
CA ARG A 30 6.29 2.92 2.30
C ARG A 30 4.90 2.35 2.60
N ASP A 31 4.43 1.41 1.78
CA ASP A 31 3.16 0.73 2.00
C ASP A 31 3.17 -0.03 3.34
N ALA A 32 4.25 -0.75 3.66
CA ALA A 32 4.40 -1.47 4.92
C ALA A 32 4.39 -0.53 6.13
N MET A 33 5.07 0.61 6.04
CA MET A 33 5.10 1.63 7.09
C MET A 33 3.71 2.19 7.42
N SER A 34 2.88 2.41 6.39
CA SER A 34 1.51 2.90 6.56
C SER A 34 0.62 1.97 7.40
N LEU A 35 1.01 0.70 7.55
CA LEU A 35 0.28 -0.32 8.31
C LEU A 35 0.74 -0.45 9.77
N MET A 36 1.86 0.16 10.16
CA MET A 36 2.41 -0.02 11.50
C MET A 36 1.54 0.59 12.60
N CYS A 37 1.16 1.87 12.45
CA CYS A 37 0.25 2.55 13.36
C CYS A 37 -0.41 3.77 12.70
N ARG A 38 -1.44 4.34 13.34
CA ARG A 38 -2.17 5.50 12.79
C ARG A 38 -1.28 6.74 12.60
N ARG A 39 -0.28 6.92 13.45
CA ARG A 39 0.68 8.04 13.36
C ARG A 39 1.49 7.94 12.06
N TRP A 40 2.00 6.75 11.76
CA TRP A 40 2.77 6.49 10.53
C TRP A 40 1.90 6.59 9.29
N LEU A 41 0.67 6.06 9.32
CA LEU A 41 -0.29 6.23 8.22
C LEU A 41 -0.55 7.71 7.89
N SER A 42 -0.70 8.55 8.90
CA SER A 42 -0.99 9.97 8.71
C SER A 42 0.21 10.72 8.09
N LEU A 43 1.42 10.39 8.53
CA LEU A 43 2.65 10.99 8.03
C LEU A 43 3.05 10.46 6.65
N GLU A 44 2.77 9.20 6.34
CA GLU A 44 2.94 8.65 5.00
C GLU A 44 2.04 9.39 4.02
N ARG A 45 0.75 9.51 4.34
CA ARG A 45 -0.24 10.27 3.57
C ARG A 45 0.12 11.73 3.37
N PHE A 46 0.70 12.35 4.39
CA PHE A 46 1.15 13.74 4.32
C PHE A 46 2.41 13.89 3.46
N SER A 47 3.33 12.92 3.47
CA SER A 47 4.62 13.02 2.76
C SER A 47 4.62 12.43 1.35
N SER A 48 3.61 11.62 1.01
CA SER A 48 3.53 10.96 -0.30
C SER A 48 3.29 11.99 -1.40
N ASP A 49 4.24 12.10 -2.32
CA ASP A 49 4.16 13.01 -3.48
C ASP A 49 3.51 12.35 -4.71
N THR A 50 3.46 11.02 -4.72
CA THR A 50 3.12 10.23 -5.89
C THR A 50 2.21 9.07 -5.52
N ILE A 51 1.05 8.98 -6.17
CA ILE A 51 0.07 7.91 -5.97
C ILE A 51 -0.15 7.18 -7.29
N ARG A 52 -0.18 5.84 -7.22
CA ARG A 52 -0.49 4.95 -8.35
C ARG A 52 -1.68 4.07 -7.98
N ILE A 53 -2.75 4.16 -8.76
CA ILE A 53 -4.01 3.43 -8.53
C ILE A 53 -4.37 2.70 -9.82
N GLY A 54 -4.74 1.43 -9.69
CA GLY A 54 -5.36 0.69 -10.80
C GLY A 54 -6.87 0.77 -10.66
N SER A 55 -7.55 1.07 -11.76
CA SER A 55 -9.00 1.22 -11.91
C SER A 55 -9.62 2.21 -10.90
N SER A 56 -10.07 3.38 -11.37
CA SER A 56 -10.70 4.33 -10.46
C SER A 56 -12.03 3.82 -9.90
N GLY A 57 -12.73 2.96 -10.64
CA GLY A 57 -14.08 2.48 -10.33
C GLY A 57 -15.12 3.61 -10.44
N SER A 58 -15.05 4.59 -9.53
CA SER A 58 -15.75 5.88 -9.58
C SER A 58 -14.71 7.01 -9.48
N PRO A 59 -14.46 7.75 -10.57
CA PRO A 59 -13.54 8.88 -10.58
C PRO A 59 -13.86 9.95 -9.52
N GLU A 60 -15.14 10.25 -9.30
CA GLU A 60 -15.59 11.29 -8.37
C GLU A 60 -15.27 10.91 -6.92
N ALA A 61 -15.57 9.66 -6.55
CA ALA A 61 -15.26 9.14 -5.22
C ALA A 61 -13.74 9.04 -5.01
N LEU A 62 -12.99 8.71 -6.07
CA LEU A 62 -11.54 8.67 -6.01
C LEU A 62 -10.94 10.06 -5.76
N VAL A 63 -11.40 11.08 -6.49
CA VAL A 63 -10.93 12.46 -6.31
C VAL A 63 -11.21 12.96 -4.90
N ASP A 64 -12.42 12.75 -4.36
CA ASP A 64 -12.74 13.14 -2.97
C ASP A 64 -11.84 12.43 -1.96
N LEU A 65 -11.59 11.13 -2.17
CA LEU A 65 -10.72 10.34 -1.30
C LEU A 65 -9.28 10.85 -1.34
N LEU A 66 -8.74 11.14 -2.53
CA LEU A 66 -7.39 11.66 -2.70
C LEU A 66 -7.24 13.03 -2.05
N ALA A 67 -8.17 13.95 -2.32
CA ALA A 67 -8.16 15.30 -1.74
C ALA A 67 -8.22 15.27 -0.21
N ARG A 68 -9.03 14.37 0.38
CA ARG A 68 -9.13 14.22 1.84
C ARG A 68 -7.93 13.57 2.49
N ARG A 69 -7.30 12.60 1.82
CA ARG A 69 -6.29 11.73 2.46
C ARG A 69 -4.87 12.09 2.11
N PHE A 70 -4.61 12.72 0.98
CA PHE A 70 -3.27 12.97 0.48
C PHE A 70 -3.14 14.44 0.05
N THR A 71 -3.03 15.33 1.04
CA THR A 71 -3.09 16.78 0.82
C THR A 71 -1.88 17.37 0.07
N ASN A 72 -0.77 16.64 0.02
CA ASN A 72 0.48 17.09 -0.62
C ASN A 72 0.85 16.28 -1.87
N VAL A 73 -0.06 15.45 -2.39
CA VAL A 73 0.21 14.67 -3.60
C VAL A 73 0.39 15.62 -4.79
N LYS A 74 1.42 15.35 -5.61
CA LYS A 74 1.76 16.13 -6.81
C LYS A 74 1.52 15.33 -8.08
N ASN A 75 1.77 14.01 -8.03
CA ASN A 75 1.66 13.11 -9.17
C ASN A 75 0.63 12.03 -8.88
N VAL A 76 -0.42 11.94 -9.69
CA VAL A 76 -1.43 10.87 -9.59
C VAL A 76 -1.45 10.11 -10.91
N TYR A 77 -1.19 8.81 -10.84
CA TYR A 77 -1.27 7.90 -11.98
C TYR A 77 -2.45 6.95 -11.77
N ILE A 78 -3.40 6.99 -12.69
CA ILE A 78 -4.57 6.13 -12.69
C ILE A 78 -4.47 5.22 -13.90
N ASP A 79 -4.32 3.92 -13.66
CA ASP A 79 -4.36 2.91 -14.70
C ASP A 79 -5.80 2.40 -14.86
N GLU A 80 -6.55 3.01 -15.78
CA GLU A 80 -7.95 2.63 -16.08
C GLU A 80 -8.09 1.40 -16.97
N ARG A 81 -6.98 0.71 -17.26
CA ARG A 81 -7.05 -0.54 -18.01
C ARG A 81 -7.78 -1.55 -17.13
N LEU A 82 -9.06 -1.75 -17.43
CA LEU A 82 -9.84 -2.90 -16.98
C LEU A 82 -8.92 -4.12 -17.08
N SER A 83 -8.66 -4.78 -15.95
CA SER A 83 -8.07 -6.10 -15.97
C SER A 83 -8.89 -6.92 -16.95
N VAL A 84 -8.32 -7.18 -18.13
CA VAL A 84 -8.93 -8.03 -19.15
C VAL A 84 -9.44 -9.25 -18.39
N SER A 85 -10.74 -9.54 -18.50
CA SER A 85 -11.32 -10.74 -17.91
C SER A 85 -10.40 -11.90 -18.28
N LEU A 86 -9.69 -12.45 -17.29
CA LEU A 86 -8.87 -13.63 -17.53
C LEU A 86 -9.81 -14.67 -18.14
N PRO A 87 -9.46 -15.28 -19.29
CA PRO A 87 -10.23 -16.39 -19.81
C PRO A 87 -10.42 -17.39 -18.68
N VAL A 88 -11.65 -17.87 -18.52
CA VAL A 88 -12.11 -18.78 -17.45
C VAL A 88 -11.35 -20.12 -17.44
N ASP A 89 -10.37 -20.31 -18.33
CA ASP A 89 -9.65 -21.56 -18.56
C ASP A 89 -8.45 -21.79 -17.62
N PHE A 90 -8.08 -20.85 -16.75
CA PHE A 90 -6.92 -21.05 -15.84
C PHE A 90 -7.19 -21.95 -14.63
N VAL A 91 -8.44 -22.39 -14.41
CA VAL A 91 -8.81 -23.27 -13.28
C VAL A 91 -8.55 -24.76 -13.58
N SER A 92 -8.30 -25.16 -14.84
CA SER A 92 -8.17 -26.58 -15.19
C SER A 92 -6.74 -27.14 -15.11
N TYR A 93 -5.71 -26.33 -14.88
CA TYR A 93 -4.31 -26.81 -14.85
C TYR A 93 -3.77 -27.19 -13.46
N TRP A 94 -4.47 -26.85 -12.38
CA TRP A 94 -4.03 -27.17 -11.01
C TRP A 94 -4.74 -28.38 -10.39
N ASP A 95 -5.69 -29.01 -11.10
CA ASP A 95 -6.50 -30.12 -10.60
C ASP A 95 -6.12 -31.50 -11.17
N MET A 96 -4.99 -31.62 -11.87
CA MET A 96 -4.41 -32.90 -12.28
C MET A 96 -2.99 -33.06 -11.72
N GLY A 97 -2.86 -33.62 -10.51
CA GLY A 97 -1.52 -34.01 -10.05
C GLY A 97 -1.31 -34.42 -8.60
N PHE A 98 -2.31 -34.90 -7.85
CA PHE A 98 -2.04 -35.73 -6.66
C PHE A 98 -2.41 -37.18 -6.97
N VAL A 99 -1.48 -37.90 -7.61
CA VAL A 99 -1.45 -39.36 -7.54
C VAL A 99 -0.88 -39.74 -6.18
N LYS A 100 -1.70 -40.39 -5.35
CA LYS A 100 -1.25 -41.26 -4.27
C LYS A 100 -2.09 -42.53 -4.29
N ASP A 101 -1.66 -43.49 -5.08
CA ASP A 101 -1.96 -44.89 -4.82
C ASP A 101 -0.71 -45.50 -4.17
N GLY A 102 -0.82 -45.73 -2.86
CA GLY A 102 0.15 -46.51 -2.10
C GLY A 102 -0.12 -48.00 -2.29
N VAL A 103 0.96 -48.75 -2.52
CA VAL A 103 1.06 -50.17 -2.17
C VAL A 103 1.54 -50.28 -0.73
#